data_AF-A0AAW5U2U6-F1
#
_entry.id   AF-A0AAW5U2U6-F1
#
_cell.length_a   1.000
_cell.length_b   1.000
_cell.length_c   1.000
_cell.angle_alpha   90.00
_cell.angle_beta   90.00
_cell.angle_gamma   90.00
#
_symmetry.space_group_name_H-M   'P 1'
#
loop_
_entity.id
_entity.type
_entity.pdbx_description
1 polymer ?
#
loop_
_entity_poly.entity_id
_entity_poly.type
_entity_poly.pdbx_seq_one_letter_code
_entity_poly.pdbx_strand_id
1 'polypeptide(L)'
;MPQEKNNKNKIPAYSAFLFKLDIQKQLEEEEDEILEETTKENAHSDSFEKDSSIRNKKHQLKVLNFFLNLLVDNVDKKRDVKQIVKLIVTQDEPLFGFAYFVSCNSQFGNTWSYLRKQTIGYQEKLVDLFFFFTNIVEAVNQLQELDAEYKKAEFIFNDLFVLSFNEYARPKMTLEWSKFDHLLHVKDGFTIAVRKDKLMLFSMYCKFVDEEQDDVQQRPILVFIDKLKKIWKGYFHE
;
A
#
# COMPACT_ATOMS: atom_id res chain seq x y z
N MET A 1 12.38 5.99 -44.82
CA MET A 1 11.89 4.94 -43.89
C MET A 1 12.25 5.37 -42.49
N PRO A 2 11.30 5.57 -41.57
CA PRO A 2 11.60 5.97 -40.21
C PRO A 2 12.24 4.79 -39.47
N GLN A 3 13.37 5.04 -38.81
CA GLN A 3 14.03 4.05 -37.96
C GLN A 3 13.20 3.83 -36.70
N GLU A 4 12.75 2.58 -36.50
CA GLU A 4 12.26 2.11 -35.20
C GLU A 4 13.38 2.27 -34.17
N LYS A 5 13.24 3.25 -33.28
CA LYS A 5 14.07 3.34 -32.09
C LYS A 5 13.79 2.12 -31.21
N ASN A 6 14.74 1.20 -31.20
CA ASN A 6 14.83 0.07 -30.28
C ASN A 6 14.57 0.54 -28.83
N ASN A 7 13.39 0.23 -28.30
CA ASN A 7 12.92 0.65 -26.97
C ASN A 7 13.49 -0.28 -25.87
N LYS A 8 14.81 -0.53 -25.90
CA LYS A 8 15.47 -1.55 -25.06
C LYS A 8 15.71 -1.17 -23.60
N ASN A 9 15.36 0.06 -23.19
CA ASN A 9 15.61 0.57 -21.85
C ASN A 9 14.34 0.96 -21.07
N LYS A 10 13.14 0.52 -21.49
CA LYS A 10 11.93 0.85 -20.74
C LYS A 10 11.85 -0.04 -19.49
N ILE A 11 11.90 0.57 -18.31
CA ILE A 11 11.70 -0.12 -17.02
C ILE A 11 10.34 -0.84 -17.11
N PRO A 12 10.25 -2.13 -16.74
CA PRO A 12 8.98 -2.86 -16.80
C PRO A 12 7.94 -2.21 -15.89
N ALA A 13 6.67 -2.36 -16.28
CA ALA A 13 5.53 -1.86 -15.52
C ALA A 13 5.54 -2.44 -14.10
N TYR A 14 5.25 -1.59 -13.12
CA TYR A 14 5.07 -2.02 -11.74
C TYR A 14 3.76 -2.80 -11.63
N SER A 15 3.82 -4.02 -11.11
CA SER A 15 2.66 -4.92 -11.00
C SER A 15 2.30 -5.19 -9.54
N ALA A 16 1.07 -5.67 -9.31
CA ALA A 16 0.63 -6.14 -8.00
C ALA A 16 1.58 -7.22 -7.43
N PHE A 17 2.17 -8.05 -8.29
CA PHE A 17 3.16 -9.05 -7.90
C PHE A 17 4.45 -8.40 -7.37
N LEU A 18 4.96 -7.37 -8.06
CA LEU A 18 6.16 -6.66 -7.60
C LEU A 18 5.89 -5.90 -6.30
N PHE A 19 4.70 -5.35 -6.13
CA PHE A 19 4.27 -4.74 -4.87
C PHE A 19 4.31 -5.74 -3.72
N LYS A 20 3.71 -6.92 -3.92
CA LYS A 20 3.79 -8.01 -2.94
C LYS A 20 5.23 -8.38 -2.59
N LEU A 21 6.09 -8.54 -3.61
CA LEU A 21 7.48 -8.94 -3.42
C LEU A 21 8.27 -7.91 -2.60
N ASP A 22 8.06 -6.62 -2.84
CA ASP A 22 8.75 -5.55 -2.11
C ASP A 22 8.44 -5.57 -0.62
N ILE A 23 7.15 -5.73 -0.28
CA ILE A 23 6.67 -5.80 1.10
C ILE A 23 7.19 -7.05 1.80
N GLN A 24 7.22 -8.19 1.10
CA GLN A 24 7.76 -9.45 1.64
C GLN A 24 9.27 -9.35 1.91
N LYS A 25 10.03 -8.75 1.00
CA LYS A 25 11.48 -8.60 1.17
C LYS A 25 11.85 -7.68 2.33
N GLN A 26 11.10 -6.59 2.54
CA GLN A 26 11.31 -5.72 3.71
C GLN A 26 11.16 -6.49 5.03
N LEU A 27 10.29 -7.49 5.08
CA LEU A 27 10.08 -8.31 6.27
C LEU A 27 11.18 -9.32 6.51
N GLU A 28 11.67 -9.98 5.47
CA GLU A 28 12.84 -10.86 5.60
C GLU A 28 14.04 -10.07 6.14
N GLU A 29 14.26 -8.86 5.62
CA GLU A 29 15.29 -7.94 6.09
C GLU A 29 15.09 -7.56 7.58
N GLU A 30 13.86 -7.21 8.01
CA GLU A 30 13.57 -6.90 9.41
C GLU A 30 13.64 -8.14 10.34
N GLU A 31 13.29 -9.34 9.86
CA GLU A 31 13.41 -10.59 10.64
C GLU A 31 14.88 -10.97 10.85
N ASP A 32 15.72 -10.84 9.82
CA ASP A 32 17.15 -11.13 9.88
C ASP A 32 17.89 -10.13 10.82
N GLU A 33 17.58 -8.84 10.74
CA GLU A 33 18.13 -7.81 11.64
C GLU A 33 17.83 -8.14 13.12
N ILE A 34 16.63 -8.63 13.41
CA ILE A 34 16.20 -8.99 14.76
C ILE A 34 16.86 -10.30 15.25
N LEU A 35 17.02 -11.30 14.37
CA LEU A 35 17.75 -12.53 14.69
C LEU A 35 19.21 -12.23 15.03
N GLU A 36 19.82 -11.27 14.34
CA GLU A 36 21.15 -10.78 14.66
C GLU A 36 21.23 -9.99 15.98
N GLU A 37 20.22 -9.17 16.30
CA GLU A 37 20.16 -8.44 17.58
C GLU A 37 19.95 -9.39 18.77
N THR A 38 19.05 -10.37 18.64
CA THR A 38 18.74 -11.36 19.70
C THR A 38 19.88 -12.34 19.95
N THR A 39 20.73 -12.62 18.96
CA THR A 39 21.97 -13.38 19.18
C THR A 39 23.08 -12.57 19.84
N LYS A 40 23.01 -11.22 19.83
CA LYS A 40 23.97 -10.31 20.45
C LYS A 40 23.56 -9.88 21.87
N GLU A 41 22.27 -9.74 22.17
CA GLU A 41 21.74 -9.34 23.49
C GLU A 41 21.19 -10.52 24.30
N ASN A 42 22.04 -11.15 25.12
CA ASN A 42 21.55 -11.92 26.27
C ASN A 42 21.34 -10.96 27.46
N ALA A 43 20.10 -10.95 27.97
CA ALA A 43 19.60 -10.33 29.21
C ALA A 43 19.39 -8.80 29.22
N HIS A 44 18.13 -8.37 29.06
CA HIS A 44 17.35 -7.62 30.07
C HIS A 44 15.92 -7.35 29.56
N SER A 45 15.03 -6.92 30.46
CA SER A 45 13.56 -6.92 30.49
C SER A 45 12.72 -6.43 29.28
N ASP A 46 13.32 -6.04 28.15
CA ASP A 46 12.59 -5.52 26.97
C ASP A 46 12.19 -6.62 25.97
N SER A 47 12.54 -7.88 26.23
CA SER A 47 12.27 -8.99 25.29
C SER A 47 10.78 -9.22 25.04
N PHE A 48 9.91 -9.03 26.06
CA PHE A 48 8.48 -9.27 25.92
C PHE A 48 7.77 -8.21 25.06
N GLU A 49 8.16 -6.94 25.18
CA GLU A 49 7.63 -5.87 24.34
C GLU A 49 8.11 -6.03 22.88
N LYS A 50 9.41 -6.33 22.68
CA LYS A 50 9.96 -6.67 21.35
C LYS A 50 9.24 -7.88 20.73
N ASP A 51 9.04 -8.97 21.48
CA ASP A 51 8.31 -10.17 21.02
C ASP A 51 6.85 -9.87 20.66
N SER A 52 6.18 -9.02 21.44
CA SER A 52 4.79 -8.62 21.18
C SER A 52 4.65 -7.76 19.93
N SER A 53 5.60 -6.86 19.68
CA SER A 53 5.67 -6.00 18.49
C SER A 53 5.89 -6.84 17.23
N ILE A 54 6.82 -7.81 17.27
CA ILE A 54 7.09 -8.74 16.17
C ILE A 54 5.85 -9.59 15.86
N ARG A 55 5.21 -10.13 16.89
CA ARG A 55 3.97 -10.90 16.72
C ARG A 55 2.88 -10.06 16.05
N ASN A 56 2.73 -8.80 16.44
CA ASN A 56 1.76 -7.89 15.84
C ASN A 56 2.09 -7.60 14.37
N LYS A 57 3.36 -7.30 14.04
CA LYS A 57 3.82 -7.15 12.64
C LYS A 57 3.55 -8.40 11.81
N LYS A 58 3.80 -9.61 12.36
CA LYS A 58 3.48 -10.89 11.69
C LYS A 58 1.99 -11.06 11.40
N HIS A 59 1.12 -10.63 12.31
CA HIS A 59 -0.32 -10.64 12.08
C HIS A 59 -0.75 -9.63 11.02
N GLN A 60 -0.24 -8.39 11.10
CA GLN A 60 -0.44 -7.35 10.10
C GLN A 60 0.02 -7.81 8.71
N LEU A 61 1.13 -8.53 8.63
CA LEU A 61 1.61 -9.14 7.39
C LEU A 61 0.68 -10.21 6.86
N LYS A 62 0.20 -11.15 7.69
CA LYS A 62 -0.74 -12.18 7.21
C LYS A 62 -1.97 -11.54 6.56
N VAL A 63 -2.44 -10.47 7.18
CA VAL A 63 -3.53 -9.65 6.69
C VAL A 63 -3.16 -8.96 5.36
N LEU A 64 -2.01 -8.28 5.30
CA LEU A 64 -1.56 -7.61 4.08
C LEU A 64 -1.28 -8.58 2.93
N ASN A 65 -0.68 -9.74 3.21
CA ASN A 65 -0.46 -10.81 2.24
C ASN A 65 -1.77 -11.33 1.66
N PHE A 66 -2.80 -11.50 2.49
CA PHE A 66 -4.12 -11.87 2.00
C PHE A 66 -4.65 -10.83 1.00
N PHE A 67 -4.56 -9.54 1.34
CA PHE A 67 -4.98 -8.46 0.45
C PHE A 67 -4.20 -8.42 -0.85
N LEU A 68 -2.88 -8.56 -0.79
CA LEU A 68 -2.02 -8.52 -1.96
C LEU A 68 -2.19 -9.78 -2.83
N ASN A 69 -2.48 -10.94 -2.25
CA ASN A 69 -2.88 -12.13 -3.01
C ASN A 69 -4.21 -11.91 -3.72
N LEU A 70 -5.22 -11.40 -2.99
CA LEU A 70 -6.51 -11.06 -3.57
C LEU A 70 -6.35 -10.10 -4.77
N LEU A 71 -5.47 -9.10 -4.63
CA LEU A 71 -5.12 -8.18 -5.70
C LEU A 71 -4.47 -8.89 -6.88
N VAL A 72 -3.41 -9.66 -6.65
CA VAL A 72 -2.67 -10.38 -7.71
C VAL A 72 -3.58 -11.31 -8.49
N ASP A 73 -4.44 -12.06 -7.80
CA ASP A 73 -5.30 -13.07 -8.42
C ASP A 73 -6.48 -12.46 -9.21
N ASN A 74 -6.83 -11.21 -8.93
CA ASN A 74 -8.06 -10.59 -9.44
C ASN A 74 -7.87 -9.19 -10.05
N VAL A 75 -6.63 -8.75 -10.29
CA VAL A 75 -6.34 -7.41 -10.83
C VAL A 75 -7.08 -7.11 -12.13
N ASP A 76 -7.30 -8.12 -12.98
CA ASP A 76 -8.00 -8.01 -14.26
C ASP A 76 -9.54 -8.07 -14.13
N LYS A 77 -10.06 -8.41 -12.94
CA LYS A 77 -11.49 -8.67 -12.68
C LYS A 77 -12.14 -7.57 -11.84
N LYS A 78 -11.69 -6.32 -11.98
CA LYS A 78 -12.17 -5.18 -11.16
C LYS A 78 -13.70 -5.08 -11.06
N ARG A 79 -14.40 -5.34 -12.18
CA ARG A 79 -15.88 -5.26 -12.26
C ARG A 79 -16.59 -6.29 -11.38
N ASP A 80 -15.96 -7.43 -11.11
CA ASP A 80 -16.55 -8.53 -10.36
C ASP A 80 -16.03 -8.60 -8.91
N VAL A 81 -15.17 -7.65 -8.50
CA VAL A 81 -14.48 -7.71 -7.21
C VAL A 81 -15.45 -7.81 -6.02
N LYS A 82 -16.58 -7.09 -6.07
CA LYS A 82 -17.61 -7.16 -5.02
C LYS A 82 -18.17 -8.58 -4.86
N GLN A 83 -18.36 -9.31 -5.97
CA GLN A 83 -18.86 -10.68 -5.96
C GLN A 83 -17.78 -11.67 -5.52
N ILE A 84 -16.53 -11.48 -5.97
CA ILE A 84 -15.38 -12.29 -5.58
C ILE A 84 -15.12 -12.17 -4.07
N VAL A 85 -15.07 -10.95 -3.54
CA VAL A 85 -14.92 -10.68 -2.11
C VAL A 85 -16.06 -11.31 -1.31
N LYS A 86 -17.30 -11.18 -1.78
CA LYS A 86 -18.46 -11.80 -1.13
C LYS A 86 -18.31 -13.32 -1.06
N LEU A 87 -17.91 -13.97 -2.16
CA LEU A 87 -17.69 -15.42 -2.20
C LEU A 87 -16.59 -15.86 -1.24
N ILE A 88 -15.46 -15.17 -1.22
CA ILE A 88 -14.33 -15.48 -0.33
C ILE A 88 -14.72 -15.34 1.14
N VAL A 89 -15.35 -14.23 1.51
CA VAL A 89 -15.76 -14.01 2.91
C VAL A 89 -16.83 -15.02 3.34
N THR A 90 -17.78 -15.39 2.47
CA THR A 90 -18.79 -16.39 2.80
C THR A 90 -18.22 -17.81 2.90
N GLN A 91 -17.15 -18.12 2.18
CA GLN A 91 -16.50 -19.44 2.24
C GLN A 91 -15.53 -19.58 3.43
N ASP A 92 -14.97 -18.47 3.95
CA ASP A 92 -13.87 -18.47 4.92
C ASP A 92 -14.12 -17.52 6.14
N GLU A 93 -15.40 -17.38 6.50
CA GLU A 93 -15.99 -16.36 7.39
C GLU A 93 -15.33 -16.20 8.79
N PRO A 94 -14.88 -17.24 9.52
CA PRO A 94 -14.41 -17.10 10.90
C PRO A 94 -12.93 -16.71 11.07
N LEU A 95 -12.03 -17.10 10.14
CA LEU A 95 -10.58 -16.94 10.32
C LEU A 95 -10.09 -15.52 9.96
N PHE A 96 -10.71 -14.92 8.95
CA PHE A 96 -10.28 -13.64 8.37
C PHE A 96 -10.74 -12.42 9.17
N GLY A 97 -12.01 -12.41 9.61
CA GLY A 97 -12.52 -11.35 10.48
C GLY A 97 -11.75 -11.29 11.80
N PHE A 98 -11.34 -12.45 12.34
CA PHE A 98 -10.55 -12.54 13.57
C PHE A 98 -9.11 -12.03 13.37
N ALA A 99 -8.41 -12.47 12.32
CA ALA A 99 -7.02 -12.05 12.06
C ALA A 99 -6.90 -10.55 11.75
N TYR A 100 -7.81 -9.99 10.94
CA TYR A 100 -7.83 -8.56 10.61
C TYR A 100 -8.21 -7.69 11.81
N PHE A 101 -9.19 -8.12 12.60
CA PHE A 101 -9.63 -7.37 13.77
C PHE A 101 -8.56 -7.34 14.87
N VAL A 102 -7.90 -8.48 15.13
CA VAL A 102 -6.83 -8.60 16.13
C VAL A 102 -5.56 -7.86 15.69
N SER A 103 -5.21 -7.81 14.40
CA SER A 103 -4.02 -7.09 13.94
C SER A 103 -4.16 -5.56 13.98
N CYS A 104 -5.40 -5.05 13.99
CA CYS A 104 -5.68 -3.63 13.87
C CYS A 104 -6.22 -2.97 15.15
N ASN A 105 -6.49 -3.73 16.22
CA ASN A 105 -6.95 -3.18 17.50
C ASN A 105 -6.07 -3.69 18.65
N SER A 106 -5.36 -2.77 19.31
CA SER A 106 -4.48 -3.09 20.45
C SER A 106 -5.22 -3.38 21.76
N GLN A 107 -6.54 -3.17 21.85
CA GLN A 107 -7.20 -3.01 23.15
C GLN A 107 -8.29 -4.01 23.58
N PHE A 108 -8.89 -4.89 22.77
CA PHE A 108 -10.07 -5.63 23.28
C PHE A 108 -10.32 -7.03 22.74
N GLY A 109 -10.62 -7.94 23.69
CA GLY A 109 -11.49 -9.09 23.47
C GLY A 109 -12.96 -8.70 23.66
N ASN A 110 -13.85 -9.09 22.74
CA ASN A 110 -15.29 -9.23 22.98
C ASN A 110 -16.02 -9.95 21.83
N THR A 111 -17.17 -10.52 22.20
CA THR A 111 -18.00 -11.63 21.67
C THR A 111 -18.48 -11.66 20.20
N TRP A 112 -18.85 -12.88 19.77
CA TRP A 112 -19.33 -13.32 18.44
C TRP A 112 -20.39 -12.46 17.71
N SER A 113 -21.28 -11.76 18.43
CA SER A 113 -22.31 -10.91 17.79
C SER A 113 -21.71 -9.63 17.19
N TYR A 114 -20.61 -9.14 17.76
CA TYR A 114 -19.83 -8.05 17.19
C TYR A 114 -19.13 -8.49 15.89
N LEU A 115 -18.57 -9.70 15.88
CA LEU A 115 -17.91 -10.28 14.70
C LEU A 115 -18.84 -10.36 13.48
N ARG A 116 -20.12 -10.72 13.68
CA ARG A 116 -21.11 -10.84 12.59
C ARG A 116 -21.50 -9.50 11.95
N LYS A 117 -21.59 -8.42 12.74
CA LYS A 117 -21.78 -7.06 12.22
C LYS A 117 -20.52 -6.55 11.50
N GLN A 118 -19.35 -6.98 11.97
CA GLN A 118 -18.09 -6.69 11.29
C GLN A 118 -17.97 -7.44 9.96
N THR A 119 -18.61 -8.61 9.74
CA THR A 119 -18.50 -9.35 8.46
C THR A 119 -18.97 -8.54 7.24
N ILE A 120 -20.13 -7.84 7.33
CA ILE A 120 -20.62 -6.99 6.23
C ILE A 120 -19.71 -5.77 6.06
N GLY A 121 -19.36 -5.09 7.15
CA GLY A 121 -18.42 -3.97 7.10
C GLY A 121 -17.01 -4.37 6.63
N TYR A 122 -16.63 -5.64 6.84
CA TYR A 122 -15.38 -6.21 6.40
C TYR A 122 -15.39 -6.47 4.89
N GLN A 123 -16.48 -7.01 4.32
CA GLN A 123 -16.63 -7.15 2.87
C GLN A 123 -16.48 -5.79 2.16
N GLU A 124 -17.13 -4.74 2.69
CA GLU A 124 -16.97 -3.39 2.16
C GLU A 124 -15.50 -2.92 2.25
N LYS A 125 -14.88 -3.07 3.43
CA LYS A 125 -13.46 -2.71 3.61
C LYS A 125 -12.51 -3.48 2.69
N LEU A 126 -12.78 -4.76 2.44
CA LEU A 126 -11.99 -5.59 1.52
C LEU A 126 -12.05 -5.05 0.09
N VAL A 127 -13.24 -4.63 -0.35
CA VAL A 127 -13.46 -4.01 -1.65
C VAL A 127 -12.73 -2.66 -1.72
N ASP A 128 -12.88 -1.81 -0.71
CA ASP A 128 -12.23 -0.49 -0.65
C ASP A 128 -10.70 -0.64 -0.70
N LEU A 129 -10.14 -1.60 0.05
CA LEU A 129 -8.71 -1.89 0.06
C LEU A 129 -8.23 -2.47 -1.27
N PHE A 130 -9.01 -3.32 -1.93
CA PHE A 130 -8.67 -3.81 -3.27
C PHE A 130 -8.55 -2.65 -4.27
N PHE A 131 -9.51 -1.73 -4.28
CA PHE A 131 -9.44 -0.56 -5.15
C PHE A 131 -8.28 0.36 -4.78
N PHE A 132 -8.00 0.53 -3.50
CA PHE A 132 -6.84 1.30 -3.05
C PHE A 132 -5.52 0.74 -3.58
N PHE A 133 -5.27 -0.56 -3.39
CA PHE A 133 -4.02 -1.16 -3.87
C PHE A 133 -3.91 -1.16 -5.39
N THR A 134 -5.03 -1.38 -6.07
CA THR A 134 -5.10 -1.25 -7.53
C THR A 134 -4.70 0.17 -7.98
N ASN A 135 -5.23 1.19 -7.31
CA ASN A 135 -4.92 2.59 -7.60
C ASN A 135 -3.47 2.94 -7.27
N ILE A 136 -2.87 2.36 -6.22
CA ILE A 136 -1.42 2.49 -5.95
C ILE A 136 -0.61 1.94 -7.13
N VAL A 137 -0.92 0.72 -7.60
CA VAL A 137 -0.18 0.09 -8.70
C VAL A 137 -0.28 0.94 -9.97
N GLU A 138 -1.48 1.42 -10.31
CA GLU A 138 -1.66 2.34 -11.44
C GLU A 138 -0.90 3.65 -11.25
N ALA A 139 -0.95 4.22 -10.04
CA ALA A 139 -0.27 5.45 -9.72
C ALA A 139 1.25 5.32 -9.87
N VAL A 140 1.84 4.22 -9.39
CA VAL A 140 3.28 3.94 -9.55
C VAL A 140 3.66 3.92 -11.02
N ASN A 141 2.85 3.28 -11.88
CA ASN A 141 3.09 3.26 -13.32
C ASN A 141 3.02 4.66 -13.95
N GLN A 142 2.10 5.52 -13.50
CA GLN A 142 2.06 6.92 -13.95
C GLN A 142 3.28 7.72 -13.48
N LEU A 143 3.72 7.51 -12.24
CA LEU A 143 4.91 8.15 -11.66
C LEU A 143 6.21 7.65 -12.33
N GLN A 144 6.24 6.40 -12.80
CA GLN A 144 7.35 5.84 -13.58
C GLN A 144 7.60 6.59 -14.90
N GLU A 145 6.60 7.30 -15.44
CA GLU A 145 6.73 8.07 -16.69
C GLU A 145 7.18 9.52 -16.43
N LEU A 146 7.38 9.93 -15.17
CA LEU A 146 7.92 11.26 -14.83
C LEU A 146 9.40 11.42 -15.23
N ASP A 147 9.81 12.66 -15.41
CA ASP A 147 11.23 13.00 -15.62
C ASP A 147 12.07 12.63 -14.40
N ALA A 148 13.36 12.37 -14.64
CA ALA A 148 14.31 11.90 -13.62
C ALA A 148 14.42 12.85 -12.41
N GLU A 149 14.18 14.15 -12.60
CA GLU A 149 14.21 15.13 -11.50
C GLU A 149 13.15 14.86 -10.42
N TYR A 150 11.91 14.53 -10.80
CA TYR A 150 10.82 14.26 -9.87
C TYR A 150 11.00 12.94 -9.13
N LYS A 151 11.65 11.98 -9.80
CA LYS A 151 11.96 10.64 -9.26
C LYS A 151 13.00 10.68 -8.14
N LYS A 152 13.69 11.80 -7.92
CA LYS A 152 14.55 12.00 -6.75
C LYS A 152 13.77 12.16 -5.45
N ALA A 153 12.46 12.40 -5.52
CA ALA A 153 11.60 12.47 -4.36
C ALA A 153 10.98 11.10 -4.02
N GLU A 154 10.57 10.96 -2.77
CA GLU A 154 9.74 9.88 -2.28
C GLU A 154 8.26 10.25 -2.43
N PHE A 155 7.45 9.28 -2.82
CA PHE A 155 6.01 9.42 -2.93
C PHE A 155 5.34 8.57 -1.85
N ILE A 156 4.49 9.18 -1.05
CA ILE A 156 3.92 8.55 0.13
C ILE A 156 2.42 8.41 -0.06
N PHE A 157 1.92 7.17 -0.03
CA PHE A 157 0.50 6.86 -0.10
C PHE A 157 -0.04 6.55 1.29
N ASN A 158 -1.00 7.35 1.72
CA ASN A 158 -1.73 7.29 2.98
C ASN A 158 -0.82 7.26 4.23
N ASP A 159 0.34 7.93 4.16
CA ASP A 159 1.41 7.89 5.16
C ASP A 159 1.93 6.48 5.50
N LEU A 160 1.58 5.50 4.67
CA LEU A 160 1.79 4.08 4.93
C LEU A 160 2.75 3.46 3.93
N PHE A 161 2.55 3.70 2.63
CA PHE A 161 3.38 3.14 1.57
C PHE A 161 4.30 4.21 1.01
N VAL A 162 5.61 4.00 1.13
CA VAL A 162 6.62 4.91 0.63
C VAL A 162 7.23 4.31 -0.65
N LEU A 163 7.01 5.01 -1.76
CA LEU A 163 7.58 4.70 -3.06
C LEU A 163 8.84 5.53 -3.27
N SER A 164 9.95 4.85 -3.56
CA SER A 164 11.20 5.47 -3.97
C SER A 164 11.61 4.96 -5.35
N PHE A 165 12.19 5.87 -6.15
CA PHE A 165 12.81 5.51 -7.42
C PHE A 165 14.32 5.50 -7.24
N ASN A 166 14.95 4.47 -7.78
CA ASN A 166 16.40 4.43 -7.94
C ASN A 166 16.70 4.66 -9.43
N GLU A 167 17.63 5.56 -9.75
CA GLU A 167 17.93 6.02 -11.11
C GLU A 167 18.17 4.88 -12.11
N TYR A 168 18.59 3.70 -11.63
CA TYR A 168 18.94 2.55 -12.46
C TYR A 168 18.15 1.27 -12.13
N ALA A 169 17.19 1.32 -11.21
CA ALA A 169 16.45 0.12 -10.78
C ALA A 169 14.94 0.30 -10.88
N ARG A 170 14.22 -0.81 -10.73
CA ARG A 170 12.76 -0.77 -10.59
C ARG A 170 12.37 0.07 -9.36
N PRO A 171 11.21 0.73 -9.38
CA PRO A 171 10.69 1.39 -8.19
C PRO A 171 10.60 0.40 -7.02
N LYS A 172 10.89 0.87 -5.80
CA LYS A 172 10.78 0.08 -4.58
C LYS A 172 9.70 0.69 -3.70
N MET A 173 8.76 -0.14 -3.26
CA MET A 173 7.79 0.22 -2.24
C MET A 173 8.26 -0.25 -0.87
N THR A 174 8.08 0.57 0.16
CA THR A 174 8.28 0.18 1.56
C THR A 174 7.04 0.53 2.39
N LEU A 175 6.88 -0.18 3.51
CA LEU A 175 5.78 -0.03 4.46
C LEU A 175 6.25 0.66 5.73
N GLU A 176 5.49 1.65 6.17
CA GLU A 176 5.62 2.28 7.48
C GLU A 176 4.71 1.56 8.50
N TRP A 177 5.27 0.56 9.20
CA TRP A 177 4.51 -0.29 10.14
C TRP A 177 3.75 0.48 11.22
N SER A 178 4.31 1.61 11.68
CA SER A 178 3.69 2.44 12.72
C SER A 178 2.37 3.07 12.29
N LYS A 179 2.07 3.06 10.98
CA LYS A 179 0.88 3.65 10.36
C LYS A 179 -0.08 2.60 9.78
N PHE A 180 0.07 1.33 10.14
CA PHE A 180 -0.74 0.24 9.56
C PHE A 180 -2.25 0.43 9.77
N ASP A 181 -2.66 1.08 10.87
CA ASP A 181 -4.05 1.41 11.18
C ASP A 181 -4.68 2.35 10.13
N HIS A 182 -3.88 3.09 9.36
CA HIS A 182 -4.38 3.93 8.28
C HIS A 182 -5.12 3.14 7.18
N LEU A 183 -4.86 1.83 7.04
CA LEU A 183 -5.64 0.94 6.15
C LEU A 183 -7.12 0.89 6.54
N LEU A 184 -7.46 1.08 7.81
CA LEU A 184 -8.85 1.03 8.30
C LEU A 184 -9.70 2.20 7.78
N HIS A 185 -9.05 3.28 7.36
CA HIS A 185 -9.67 4.58 7.05
C HIS A 185 -9.68 4.90 5.55
N VAL A 186 -9.18 3.99 4.71
CA VAL A 186 -9.08 4.17 3.26
C VAL A 186 -10.44 4.45 2.59
N LYS A 187 -11.53 3.90 3.14
CA LYS A 187 -12.91 4.18 2.70
C LYS A 187 -13.24 5.67 2.72
N ASP A 188 -12.77 6.37 3.74
CA ASP A 188 -13.04 7.80 3.90
C ASP A 188 -12.25 8.62 2.88
N GLY A 189 -11.12 8.10 2.42
CA GLY A 189 -10.20 8.69 1.45
C GLY A 189 -8.75 8.34 1.81
N PHE A 190 -7.80 8.79 1.01
CA PHE A 190 -6.37 8.57 1.24
C PHE A 190 -5.56 9.78 0.83
N THR A 191 -4.39 9.97 1.43
CA THR A 191 -3.48 11.05 1.05
C THR A 191 -2.43 10.54 0.06
N ILE A 192 -2.05 11.36 -0.91
CA ILE A 192 -0.81 11.18 -1.68
C ILE A 192 0.09 12.36 -1.34
N ALA A 193 1.34 12.11 -1.01
CA ALA A 193 2.30 13.15 -0.70
C ALA A 193 3.65 12.94 -1.40
N VAL A 194 4.41 14.02 -1.52
CA VAL A 194 5.79 14.03 -2.01
C VAL A 194 6.70 14.56 -0.92
N ARG A 195 7.76 13.81 -0.65
CA ARG A 195 8.82 14.16 0.30
C ARG A 195 10.16 14.16 -0.40
N LYS A 196 10.99 15.16 -0.15
CA LYS A 196 12.38 15.21 -0.63
C LYS A 196 13.27 15.67 0.52
N ASP A 197 14.36 14.96 0.76
CA ASP A 197 15.33 15.28 1.83
C ASP A 197 14.64 15.51 3.20
N LYS A 198 13.65 14.67 3.53
CA LYS A 198 12.79 14.75 4.73
C LYS A 198 11.82 15.94 4.79
N LEU A 199 11.84 16.84 3.82
CA LEU A 199 10.88 17.94 3.70
C LEU A 199 9.66 17.50 2.88
N MET A 200 8.48 17.73 3.44
CA MET A 200 7.20 17.52 2.75
C MET A 200 7.00 18.66 1.75
N LEU A 201 7.05 18.34 0.46
CA LEU A 201 6.90 19.32 -0.61
C LEU A 201 5.43 19.59 -0.92
N PHE A 202 4.63 18.54 -0.93
CA PHE A 202 3.23 18.61 -1.31
C PHE A 202 2.46 17.43 -0.75
N SER A 203 1.21 17.65 -0.35
CA SER A 203 0.26 16.59 -0.05
C SER A 203 -1.10 16.93 -0.65
N MET A 204 -1.81 15.90 -1.09
CA MET A 204 -3.15 16.00 -1.61
C MET A 204 -3.99 14.88 -1.01
N TYR A 205 -5.13 15.25 -0.47
CA TYR A 205 -6.15 14.30 -0.08
C TYR A 205 -6.97 13.88 -1.31
N CYS A 206 -7.18 12.58 -1.44
CA CYS A 206 -7.87 11.91 -2.55
C CYS A 206 -9.04 11.09 -2.00
N LYS A 207 -10.12 11.01 -2.76
CA LYS A 207 -11.24 10.10 -2.49
C LYS A 207 -11.45 9.20 -3.69
N PHE A 208 -11.92 7.98 -3.45
CA PHE A 208 -12.40 7.13 -4.54
C PHE A 208 -13.63 7.78 -5.16
N VAL A 209 -13.66 7.79 -6.49
CA VAL A 209 -14.86 8.09 -7.25
C VAL A 209 -15.48 6.73 -7.56
N ASP A 210 -16.70 6.49 -7.12
CA ASP A 210 -17.43 5.28 -7.49
C ASP A 210 -17.57 5.22 -9.02
N GLU A 211 -17.11 4.15 -9.64
CA GLU A 211 -17.10 3.93 -11.10
C GLU A 211 -18.52 3.83 -11.72
N GLU A 212 -19.60 4.10 -10.98
CA GLU A 212 -20.95 4.24 -11.54
C GLU A 212 -21.18 5.57 -12.28
N GLN A 213 -20.21 6.49 -12.24
CA GLN A 213 -20.22 7.69 -13.09
C GLN A 213 -19.22 7.53 -14.25
N ASP A 214 -19.79 7.25 -15.42
CA ASP A 214 -19.15 7.05 -16.74
C ASP A 214 -18.45 8.31 -17.30
N ASP A 215 -18.06 9.25 -16.46
CA ASP A 215 -17.42 10.50 -16.88
C ASP A 215 -15.98 10.56 -16.39
N VAL A 216 -15.08 10.78 -17.34
CA VAL A 216 -13.81 11.55 -17.40
C VAL A 216 -13.33 12.31 -16.14
N GLN A 217 -13.63 11.85 -14.92
CA GLN A 217 -13.14 12.40 -13.68
C GLN A 217 -11.69 11.94 -13.56
N GLN A 218 -10.81 12.92 -13.73
CA GLN A 218 -9.36 12.79 -13.71
C GLN A 218 -8.93 11.87 -12.56
N ARG A 219 -8.29 10.73 -12.90
CA ARG A 219 -7.74 9.81 -11.89
C ARG A 219 -6.96 10.64 -10.86
N PRO A 220 -7.19 10.48 -9.55
CA PRO A 220 -6.60 11.35 -8.52
C PRO A 220 -5.07 11.54 -8.66
N ILE A 221 -4.37 10.51 -9.14
CA ILE A 221 -2.93 10.58 -9.40
C ILE A 221 -2.54 11.54 -10.54
N LEU A 222 -3.34 11.68 -11.59
CA LEU A 222 -3.05 12.59 -12.70
C LEU A 222 -3.16 14.05 -12.23
N VAL A 223 -4.22 14.34 -11.44
CA VAL A 223 -4.40 15.65 -10.80
C VAL A 223 -3.24 15.96 -9.86
N PHE A 224 -2.81 14.95 -9.09
CA PHE A 224 -1.67 15.06 -8.20
C PHE A 224 -0.38 15.38 -8.95
N ILE A 225 -0.09 14.65 -10.04
CA ILE A 225 1.10 14.87 -10.88
C ILE A 225 1.11 16.28 -11.46
N ASP A 226 -0.02 16.77 -11.98
CA ASP A 226 -0.12 18.11 -12.54
C ASP A 226 0.14 19.19 -11.51
N LYS A 227 -0.38 19.02 -10.28
CA LYS A 227 -0.11 19.95 -9.16
C LYS A 227 1.35 19.89 -8.72
N LEU A 228 1.92 18.69 -8.61
CA LEU A 228 3.32 18.49 -8.27
C LEU A 228 4.24 19.23 -9.25
N LYS A 229 4.02 19.07 -10.56
CA LYS A 229 4.82 19.75 -11.60
C LYS A 229 4.77 21.28 -11.47
N LYS A 230 3.61 21.84 -11.10
CA LYS A 230 3.46 23.29 -10.87
C LYS A 230 4.23 23.76 -9.63
N ILE A 231 4.13 23.02 -8.52
CA ILE A 231 4.81 23.34 -7.26
C ILE A 231 6.32 23.20 -7.43
N TRP A 232 6.78 22.13 -8.07
CA TRP A 232 8.20 21.84 -8.27
C TRP A 232 8.92 22.96 -9.03
N LYS A 233 8.30 23.49 -10.09
CA LYS A 233 8.81 24.66 -10.83
C LYS A 233 8.94 25.90 -9.94
N GLY A 234 7.98 26.13 -9.04
CA GLY A 234 8.02 27.25 -8.11
C GLY A 234 9.04 27.09 -6.98
N TYR A 235 9.32 25.85 -6.57
CA TYR A 235 10.19 25.56 -5.43
C TYR A 235 11.68 25.54 -5.78
N PHE A 236 12.02 25.11 -7.00
CA PHE A 236 13.41 24.92 -7.43
C PHE A 236 13.96 26.02 -8.35
N HIS A 237 13.18 27.07 -8.68
CA HIS A 237 13.58 28.25 -9.45
C HIS A 237 14.68 27.98 -10.50
N GLU A 238 14.29 27.49 -11.67
CA GLU A 238 14.95 27.87 -12.93
C GLU A 238 14.24 29.08 -13.53
#